data_AF-A7T3H6-F1
#
_entry.id   AF-A7T3H6-F1
#
_cell.length_a   1.000
_cell.length_b   1.000
_cell.length_c   1.000
_cell.angle_alpha   90.00
_cell.angle_beta   90.00
_cell.angle_gamma   90.00
#
_symmetry.space_group_name_H-M   'P 1'
#
loop_
_entity.id
_entity.type
_entity.pdbx_description
1 polymer ?
#
loop_
_entity_poly.entity_id
_entity_poly.type
_entity_poly.pdbx_seq_one_letter_code
_entity_poly.pdbx_strand_id
1 'polypeptide(L)'
;MVLISPSFDKEMENLILDAPGMETLKIPLSRRTDKIKDIQVTRTWAKGVSVGDAASDWVSRFLDIPGCELCCVVKPRYLVEDPKWGDRAQPGDKVGFADNTPLMICSQASLKELSKHYKEPVNMGRFRPNIIVDGGHPTM
;
A
#
# COMPACT_ATOMS: atom_id res chain seq x y z
N MET A 1 -7.65 -4.74 -11.77
CA MET A 1 -8.63 -5.18 -10.76
C MET A 1 -7.87 -5.32 -9.46
N VAL A 2 -8.27 -4.64 -8.39
CA VAL A 2 -7.73 -4.94 -7.05
C VAL A 2 -8.49 -6.17 -6.58
N LEU A 3 -7.77 -7.24 -6.28
CA LEU A 3 -8.39 -8.53 -6.04
C LEU A 3 -8.61 -8.84 -4.55
N ILE A 4 -7.86 -8.17 -3.66
CA ILE A 4 -8.08 -8.18 -2.22
C ILE A 4 -8.67 -6.81 -1.83
N SER A 5 -9.87 -6.79 -1.27
CA SER A 5 -10.57 -5.58 -0.85
C SER A 5 -10.46 -5.42 0.67
N PRO A 6 -9.64 -4.47 1.16
CA PRO A 6 -9.56 -4.19 2.59
C PRO A 6 -10.68 -3.24 3.04
N SER A 7 -11.21 -3.49 4.22
CA SER A 7 -12.12 -2.57 4.93
C SER A 7 -11.88 -2.68 6.45
N PHE A 8 -12.50 -1.80 7.23
CA PHE A 8 -12.52 -1.92 8.68
C PHE A 8 -13.94 -2.24 9.14
N ASP A 9 -14.07 -2.96 10.25
CA ASP A 9 -15.37 -3.01 10.93
C ASP A 9 -15.77 -1.64 11.49
N LYS A 10 -17.03 -1.51 11.90
CA LYS A 10 -17.60 -0.21 12.33
C LYS A 10 -16.88 0.35 13.55
N GLU A 11 -16.37 -0.55 14.39
CA GLU A 11 -15.68 -0.30 15.64
C GLU A 11 -14.20 0.04 15.44
N MET A 12 -13.68 -0.13 14.21
CA MET A 12 -12.26 0.06 13.88
C MET A 12 -11.33 -0.82 14.72
N GLU A 13 -11.80 -2.01 15.07
CA GLU A 13 -11.03 -2.98 15.85
C GLU A 13 -10.38 -4.03 14.96
N ASN A 14 -10.91 -4.23 13.76
CA ASN A 14 -10.45 -5.27 12.85
C ASN A 14 -10.30 -4.77 11.42
N LEU A 15 -9.22 -5.22 10.77
CA LEU A 15 -9.06 -5.20 9.32
C LEU A 15 -9.82 -6.41 8.75
N ILE A 16 -10.71 -6.14 7.81
CA ILE A 16 -11.46 -7.15 7.05
C ILE A 16 -10.85 -7.22 5.65
N LEU A 17 -10.51 -8.43 5.21
CA LEU A 17 -10.05 -8.70 3.85
C LEU A 17 -11.02 -9.62 3.11
N ASP A 18 -11.52 -9.15 1.98
CA ASP A 18 -12.36 -9.91 1.06
C ASP A 18 -11.64 -10.17 -0.26
N ALA A 19 -11.80 -11.36 -0.82
CA ALA A 19 -11.30 -11.68 -2.16
C ALA A 19 -12.19 -12.73 -2.85
N PRO A 20 -12.28 -12.72 -4.20
CA PRO A 20 -13.08 -13.70 -4.93
C PRO A 20 -12.68 -15.14 -4.60
N GLY A 21 -13.67 -15.97 -4.23
CA GLY A 21 -13.44 -17.40 -3.92
C GLY A 21 -12.78 -17.68 -2.57
N MET A 22 -12.58 -16.66 -1.73
CA MET A 22 -12.03 -16.79 -0.38
C MET A 22 -13.11 -16.47 0.67
N GLU A 23 -13.04 -17.15 1.81
CA GLU A 23 -13.79 -16.73 3.00
C GLU A 23 -13.25 -15.39 3.50
N THR A 24 -14.14 -14.50 3.96
CA THR A 24 -13.78 -13.21 4.54
C THR A 24 -12.85 -13.39 5.73
N LEU A 25 -11.68 -12.76 5.68
CA LEU A 25 -10.71 -12.81 6.78
C LEU A 25 -10.89 -11.59 7.68
N LYS A 26 -11.06 -11.82 8.99
CA LYS A 26 -11.09 -10.77 10.02
C LYS A 26 -9.81 -10.81 10.85
N ILE A 27 -9.07 -9.70 10.88
CA ILE A 27 -7.78 -9.56 11.57
C ILE A 27 -7.90 -8.46 12.63
N PRO A 28 -7.76 -8.77 13.93
CA PRO A 28 -7.73 -7.74 14.97
C PRO A 28 -6.55 -6.77 14.77
N LEU A 29 -6.76 -5.45 14.85
CA LEU A 29 -5.70 -4.45 14.71
C LEU A 29 -4.70 -4.46 15.87
N SER A 30 -5.13 -4.99 17.01
CA SER A 30 -4.26 -5.30 18.15
C SER A 30 -3.34 -6.50 17.89
N ARG A 31 -3.65 -7.36 16.90
CA ARG A 31 -2.89 -8.57 16.63
C ARG A 31 -1.54 -8.24 16.01
N ARG A 32 -0.50 -8.56 16.76
CA ARG A 32 0.90 -8.43 16.36
C ARG A 32 1.69 -9.54 17.03
N THR A 33 2.60 -10.17 16.31
CA THR A 33 3.60 -11.02 16.94
C THR A 33 4.71 -10.18 17.56
N ASP A 34 5.42 -10.71 18.54
CA ASP A 34 6.50 -9.98 19.23
C ASP A 34 7.80 -9.92 18.41
N LYS A 35 7.93 -10.76 17.38
CA LYS A 35 9.15 -10.86 16.59
C LYS A 35 9.20 -9.77 15.52
N ILE A 36 9.96 -8.72 15.81
CA ILE A 36 10.29 -7.67 14.86
C ILE A 36 11.21 -8.22 13.76
N LYS A 37 10.90 -7.90 12.50
CA LYS A 37 11.65 -8.30 11.31
C LYS A 37 12.08 -7.08 10.52
N ASP A 38 13.26 -7.16 9.91
CA ASP A 38 13.68 -6.22 8.88
C ASP A 38 13.02 -6.63 7.55
N ILE A 39 12.30 -5.68 6.95
CA ILE A 39 11.56 -5.86 5.70
C ILE A 39 12.15 -4.92 4.67
N GLN A 40 12.71 -5.50 3.62
CA GLN A 40 13.24 -4.73 2.50
C GLN A 40 12.08 -4.23 1.65
N VAL A 41 12.02 -2.91 1.47
CA VAL A 41 11.10 -2.26 0.54
C VAL A 41 11.95 -1.55 -0.49
N THR A 42 12.02 -2.11 -1.69
CA THR A 42 12.91 -1.64 -2.75
C THR A 42 14.39 -1.62 -2.30
N ARG A 43 14.98 -0.46 -2.00
CA ARG A 43 16.39 -0.27 -1.63
C ARG A 43 16.60 0.01 -0.13
N THR A 44 15.55 0.23 0.64
CA THR A 44 15.65 0.59 2.06
C THR A 44 14.83 -0.34 2.94
N TRP A 45 15.05 -0.25 4.25
CA TRP A 45 14.58 -1.25 5.21
C TRP A 45 13.61 -0.64 6.21
N ALA A 46 12.40 -1.20 6.28
CA ALA A 46 11.43 -0.94 7.33
C ALA A 46 11.55 -2.03 8.41
N LYS A 47 10.96 -1.79 9.59
CA LYS A 47 10.69 -2.89 10.53
C LYS A 47 9.20 -3.17 10.57
N GLY A 48 8.85 -4.46 10.55
CA GLY A 48 7.49 -4.92 10.69
C GLY A 48 7.38 -6.13 11.60
N VAL A 49 6.14 -6.50 11.89
CA VAL A 49 5.77 -7.71 12.63
C VAL A 49 4.68 -8.44 11.86
N SER A 50 4.66 -9.76 12.00
CA SER A 50 3.59 -10.59 11.43
C SER A 50 2.25 -10.25 12.09
N VAL A 51 1.18 -10.33 11.31
CA VAL A 51 -0.19 -10.31 11.86
C VAL A 51 -0.72 -11.73 12.12
N GLY A 52 0.12 -12.76 11.92
CA GLY A 52 -0.13 -14.15 12.30
C GLY A 52 -0.40 -15.10 11.13
N ASP A 53 -0.18 -16.39 11.39
CA ASP A 53 -0.17 -17.44 10.36
C ASP A 53 -1.47 -17.54 9.58
N ALA A 54 -2.63 -17.40 10.24
CA ALA A 54 -3.92 -17.45 9.55
C ALA A 54 -4.06 -16.40 8.44
N ALA A 55 -3.50 -15.19 8.64
CA ALA A 55 -3.55 -14.15 7.63
C ALA A 55 -2.50 -14.37 6.53
N SER A 56 -1.32 -14.85 6.89
CA SER A 56 -0.25 -15.22 5.97
C SER A 56 -0.68 -16.37 5.04
N ASP A 57 -1.33 -17.39 5.58
CA ASP A 57 -1.88 -18.52 4.83
C ASP A 57 -3.01 -18.08 3.89
N TRP A 58 -3.88 -17.19 4.36
CA TRP A 58 -4.96 -16.64 3.54
C TRP A 58 -4.41 -15.88 2.33
N VAL A 59 -3.41 -15.01 2.53
CA VAL A 59 -2.77 -14.26 1.44
C VAL A 59 -2.01 -15.19 0.51
N SER A 60 -1.26 -16.16 1.05
CA SER A 60 -0.52 -17.15 0.24
C SER A 60 -1.45 -17.95 -0.67
N ARG A 61 -2.59 -18.40 -0.14
CA ARG A 61 -3.60 -19.14 -0.90
C ARG A 61 -4.23 -18.30 -1.98
N PHE A 62 -4.58 -17.05 -1.68
CA PHE A 62 -5.23 -16.18 -2.66
C PHE A 62 -4.28 -15.81 -3.82
N LEU A 63 -3.01 -15.56 -3.51
CA LEU A 63 -2.00 -15.20 -4.51
C LEU A 63 -1.45 -16.40 -5.28
N ASP A 64 -1.73 -17.63 -4.83
CA ASP A 64 -1.08 -18.87 -5.29
C ASP A 64 0.46 -18.78 -5.18
N ILE A 65 0.93 -18.17 -4.10
CA ILE A 65 2.36 -18.00 -3.80
C ILE A 65 2.60 -18.52 -2.38
N PRO A 66 3.32 -19.65 -2.22
CA PRO A 66 3.58 -20.21 -0.90
C PRO A 66 4.55 -19.34 -0.10
N GLY A 67 4.36 -19.29 1.23
CA GLY A 67 5.26 -18.60 2.14
C GLY A 67 5.12 -17.07 2.14
N CYS A 68 4.02 -16.52 1.64
CA CYS A 68 3.72 -15.11 1.85
C CYS A 68 3.45 -14.84 3.33
N GLU A 69 3.87 -13.66 3.78
CA GLU A 69 3.61 -13.21 5.14
C GLU A 69 2.93 -11.85 5.12
N LEU A 70 1.83 -11.71 5.85
CA LEU A 70 1.19 -10.41 6.04
C LEU A 70 1.77 -9.71 7.27
N CYS A 71 2.41 -8.57 7.03
CA CYS A 71 3.11 -7.81 8.07
C CYS A 71 2.50 -6.41 8.25
N CYS A 72 2.58 -5.89 9.48
CA CYS A 72 2.30 -4.48 9.76
C CYS A 72 3.58 -3.72 10.10
N VAL A 73 3.64 -2.44 9.72
CA VAL A 73 4.79 -1.57 9.98
C VAL A 73 4.86 -1.25 11.48
N VAL A 74 6.04 -1.42 12.09
CA VAL A 74 6.32 -0.98 13.48
C VAL A 74 7.42 0.08 13.54
N LYS A 75 8.31 0.12 12.55
CA LYS A 75 9.26 1.23 12.35
C LYS A 75 9.27 1.63 10.88
N PRO A 76 8.95 2.89 10.54
CA PRO A 76 9.01 3.35 9.17
C PRO A 76 10.46 3.49 8.70
N ARG A 77 10.61 3.66 7.39
CA ARG A 77 11.86 4.03 6.71
C ARG A 77 11.97 5.56 6.71
N TYR A 78 13.18 6.09 6.82
CA TYR A 78 13.44 7.52 6.60
C TYR A 78 13.80 7.72 5.12
N LEU A 79 13.11 8.64 4.44
CA LEU A 79 13.30 8.82 3.00
C LEU A 79 14.69 9.36 2.64
N VAL A 80 15.29 10.15 3.53
CA VAL A 80 16.68 10.64 3.40
C VAL A 80 17.71 9.51 3.30
N GLU A 81 17.36 8.30 3.75
CA GLU A 81 18.23 7.11 3.65
C GLU A 81 18.08 6.38 2.31
N ASP A 82 17.12 6.75 1.43
CA ASP A 82 17.02 6.14 0.11
C ASP A 82 18.17 6.63 -0.80
N PRO A 83 19.02 5.73 -1.30
CA PRO A 83 20.19 6.12 -2.10
C PRO A 83 19.83 6.75 -3.45
N LYS A 84 18.58 6.61 -3.92
CA LYS A 84 18.11 7.17 -5.19
C LYS A 84 17.37 8.50 -5.03
N TRP A 85 16.66 8.68 -3.92
CA TRP A 85 15.71 9.79 -3.75
C TRP A 85 15.89 10.60 -2.46
N GLY A 86 16.85 10.21 -1.61
CA GLY A 86 17.04 10.84 -0.31
C GLY A 86 17.46 12.31 -0.39
N ASP A 87 18.06 12.73 -1.51
CA ASP A 87 18.41 14.12 -1.81
C ASP A 87 17.18 15.04 -1.97
N ARG A 88 16.01 14.47 -2.23
CA ARG A 88 14.73 15.20 -2.36
C ARG A 88 13.89 15.19 -1.09
N ALA A 89 14.30 14.44 -0.08
CA ALA A 89 13.58 14.29 1.17
C ALA A 89 14.11 15.27 2.23
N GLN A 90 13.24 15.66 3.15
CA GLN A 90 13.62 16.44 4.32
C GLN A 90 13.95 15.51 5.51
N PRO A 91 14.82 15.94 6.44
CA PRO A 91 15.01 15.24 7.70
C PRO A 91 13.67 15.05 8.42
N GLY A 92 13.32 13.79 8.70
CA GLY A 92 12.06 13.43 9.36
C GLY A 92 10.97 12.89 8.43
N ASP A 93 11.14 13.01 7.11
CA ASP A 93 10.23 12.40 6.14
C ASP A 93 10.27 10.87 6.26
N LYS A 94 9.10 10.28 6.50
CA LYS A 94 8.91 8.86 6.81
C LYS A 94 7.96 8.21 5.83
N VAL A 95 8.23 6.94 5.55
CA VAL A 95 7.33 6.09 4.76
C VAL A 95 7.32 4.68 5.35
N GLY A 96 6.14 4.05 5.35
CA GLY A 96 6.00 2.63 5.70
C GLY A 96 6.44 1.74 4.53
N PHE A 97 5.55 0.85 4.12
CA PHE A 97 5.77 -0.05 2.98
C PHE A 97 5.39 0.56 1.62
N ALA A 98 4.90 1.80 1.56
CA ALA A 98 4.65 2.48 0.28
C ALA A 98 5.98 2.74 -0.47
N ASP A 99 5.96 2.76 -1.80
CA ASP A 99 7.17 2.70 -2.64
C ASP A 99 8.17 3.85 -2.34
N ASN A 100 7.77 5.11 -2.59
CA ASN A 100 8.69 6.26 -2.60
C ASN A 100 8.26 7.45 -1.72
N THR A 101 6.95 7.69 -1.54
CA THR A 101 6.45 8.86 -0.80
C THR A 101 5.28 8.45 0.10
N PRO A 102 5.03 9.17 1.21
CA PRO A 102 3.89 8.89 2.08
C PRO A 102 2.54 9.21 1.41
N LEU A 103 2.53 10.15 0.46
CA LEU A 103 1.35 10.56 -0.29
C LEU A 103 1.64 10.62 -1.80
N MET A 104 0.68 10.18 -2.59
CA MET A 104 0.63 10.33 -4.04
C MET A 104 -0.59 11.16 -4.43
N ILE A 105 -0.36 12.25 -5.15
CA ILE A 105 -1.40 13.17 -5.62
C ILE A 105 -1.55 13.01 -7.13
N CYS A 106 -2.79 12.93 -7.62
CA CYS A 106 -3.10 12.98 -9.04
C CYS A 106 -4.20 14.02 -9.29
N SER A 107 -4.19 14.67 -10.45
CA SER A 107 -5.27 15.55 -10.87
C SER A 107 -6.19 14.84 -11.87
N GLN A 108 -7.48 15.19 -11.84
CA GLN A 108 -8.43 14.74 -12.86
C GLN A 108 -8.04 15.26 -14.26
N ALA A 109 -7.48 16.48 -14.33
CA ALA A 109 -7.02 17.09 -15.57
C ALA A 109 -5.92 16.27 -16.26
N SER A 110 -4.90 15.84 -15.51
CA SER A 110 -3.81 15.03 -16.07
C SER A 110 -4.29 13.64 -16.52
N LEU A 111 -5.23 13.03 -15.78
CA LEU A 111 -5.82 11.74 -16.20
C LEU A 111 -6.65 11.88 -17.49
N LYS A 112 -7.41 12.97 -17.61
CA LYS A 112 -8.20 13.26 -18.82
C LYS A 112 -7.31 13.47 -20.04
N GLU A 113 -6.20 14.20 -19.87
CA GLU A 113 -5.23 14.40 -20.95
C GLU A 113 -4.60 13.07 -21.36
N LEU A 114 -4.08 12.30 -20.40
CA LEU A 114 -3.49 10.99 -20.65
C LEU A 114 -4.47 10.04 -21.36
N SER A 115 -5.74 10.06 -20.97
CA SER A 115 -6.77 9.18 -21.55
C SER A 115 -7.03 9.43 -23.03
N LYS A 116 -6.70 10.62 -23.57
CA LYS A 116 -6.83 10.89 -25.02
C LYS A 116 -5.91 10.04 -25.88
N HIS A 117 -4.84 9.50 -25.31
CA HIS A 117 -3.88 8.64 -26.01
C HIS A 117 -4.32 7.18 -26.08
N TYR A 118 -5.47 6.82 -25.51
CA TYR A 118 -5.98 5.46 -25.46
C TYR A 118 -7.40 5.38 -26.02
N LYS A 119 -7.75 4.22 -26.58
CA LYS A 119 -9.11 3.97 -27.09
C LYS A 119 -10.15 3.98 -25.98
N GLU A 120 -9.77 3.49 -24.80
CA GLU A 120 -10.60 3.43 -23.61
C GLU A 120 -10.04 4.35 -22.52
N PRO A 121 -10.88 5.10 -21.78
CA PRO A 121 -10.41 5.95 -20.70
C PRO A 121 -9.61 5.20 -19.63
N VAL A 122 -8.51 5.79 -19.18
CA VAL A 122 -7.70 5.20 -18.12
C VAL A 122 -8.37 5.47 -16.76
N ASN A 123 -8.54 4.45 -15.94
CA ASN A 123 -9.12 4.58 -14.61
C ASN A 123 -8.09 5.12 -13.60
N MET A 124 -8.50 6.09 -12.76
CA MET A 124 -7.65 6.71 -11.73
C MET A 124 -7.05 5.70 -10.75
N GLY A 125 -7.78 4.63 -10.45
CA GLY A 125 -7.33 3.54 -9.57
C GLY A 125 -6.09 2.80 -10.06
N ARG A 126 -5.72 2.91 -11.36
CA ARG A 126 -4.45 2.36 -11.86
C ARG A 126 -3.22 3.10 -11.32
N PHE A 127 -3.36 4.36 -10.94
CA PHE A 127 -2.27 5.17 -10.38
C PHE A 127 -2.16 5.04 -8.87
N ARG A 128 -3.19 4.50 -8.20
CA ARG A 128 -3.27 4.35 -6.73
C ARG A 128 -2.99 5.66 -5.96
N PRO A 129 -3.59 6.82 -6.35
CA PRO A 129 -3.37 8.06 -5.62
C PRO A 129 -4.01 7.98 -4.23
N ASN A 130 -3.40 8.69 -3.27
CA ASN A 130 -4.03 8.94 -1.98
C ASN A 130 -5.01 10.13 -2.08
N ILE A 131 -4.68 11.12 -2.90
CA ILE A 131 -5.46 12.35 -3.07
C ILE A 131 -5.69 12.59 -4.56
N ILE A 132 -6.95 12.82 -4.92
CA ILE A 132 -7.36 13.23 -6.27
C ILE A 132 -7.83 14.67 -6.21
N VAL A 133 -7.23 15.53 -7.02
CA VAL A 133 -7.59 16.94 -7.11
C VAL A 133 -8.41 17.19 -8.38
N ASP A 134 -9.52 17.91 -8.24
CA ASP A 134 -10.30 18.41 -9.36
C ASP A 134 -9.90 19.85 -9.73
N GLY A 135 -10.05 20.22 -11.00
CA GLY A 135 -9.59 21.49 -11.56
C GLY A 135 -8.10 21.52 -11.93
N GLY A 136 -7.62 22.72 -12.27
CA GLY A 136 -6.25 22.96 -12.75
C GLY A 136 -6.05 22.69 -14.24
N HIS A 137 -4.81 22.87 -14.71
CA HIS A 137 -4.38 22.54 -16.07
C HIS A 137 -3.50 21.29 -16.03
N PRO A 138 -3.55 20.42 -17.05
CA PRO A 138 -2.63 19.29 -17.13
C PRO A 138 -1.19 19.81 -17.14
N THR A 139 -0.34 19.26 -16.29
CA THR A 139 1.10 19.51 -16.33
C THR A 139 1.67 18.74 -17.51
N MET A 140 2.21 19.47 -18.51
CA MET A 140 3.01 18.87 -19.59
C MET A 140 4.35 18.36 -19.06
#